data_AF-A0AAD4L961-F1
#
_entry.id   AF-A0AAD4L961-F1
#
_cell.length_a   1.000
_cell.length_b   1.000
_cell.length_c   1.000
_cell.angle_alpha   90.00
_cell.angle_beta   90.00
_cell.angle_gamma   90.00
#
_symmetry.space_group_name_H-M   'P 1'
#
loop_
_entity.id
_entity.type
_entity.pdbx_description
1 polymer ?
#
loop_
_entity_poly.entity_id
_entity_poly.type
_entity_poly.pdbx_seq_one_letter_code
_entity_poly.pdbx_strand_id
1 'polypeptide(L)'
;MLLNLAPTVGGSRSTKGKGEACVWNEVNFLGHFGSLIVGPMDRLFECADISLNQFSGRQEPVIKHAPDLPKPQLEFKRKFDNTNGNLWSPTLCHKFNTRVPLGYAVDIASIGEGPDLYRYEINNLPNLARMFRPQPPIPLKPFDETPLTQVSTHAQLAALVDKLRENRKIAIDLEYRSYRPYSGFVCLMQISTRDEDWIVDPFELHDELRRPE
;
A
#
# COMPACT_ATOMS: atom_id res chain seq x y z
N MET A 1 5.41 -15.33 36.37
CA MET A 1 5.81 -14.20 37.24
C MET A 1 5.36 -12.92 36.53
N LEU A 2 4.18 -12.42 36.91
CA LEU A 2 3.56 -11.21 36.37
C LEU A 2 4.36 -9.99 36.85
N LEU A 3 4.83 -9.14 35.93
CA LEU A 3 5.38 -7.83 36.29
C LEU A 3 4.23 -6.82 36.30
N ASN A 4 3.77 -6.50 37.52
CA ASN A 4 2.91 -5.38 37.84
C ASN A 4 3.66 -4.06 37.58
N LEU A 5 3.11 -3.19 36.72
CA LEU A 5 3.39 -1.76 36.75
C LEU A 5 2.08 -1.03 37.06
N ALA A 6 1.85 -0.78 38.35
CA ALA A 6 0.81 0.11 38.82
C ALA A 6 1.26 1.57 38.65
N PRO A 7 0.36 2.51 38.32
CA PRO A 7 0.68 3.93 38.28
C PRO A 7 0.63 4.51 39.70
N THR A 8 1.77 5.01 40.19
CA THR A 8 1.82 5.79 41.44
C THR A 8 1.25 7.19 41.19
N VAL A 9 0.12 7.49 41.83
CA VAL A 9 -0.44 8.85 41.95
C VAL A 9 0.43 9.65 42.93
N GLY A 10 1.17 10.63 42.41
CA GLY A 10 1.89 11.63 43.20
C GLY A 10 1.29 13.02 42.97
N GLY A 11 0.80 13.64 44.04
CA GLY A 11 0.15 14.95 44.00
C GLY A 11 1.12 16.13 43.97
N SER A 12 0.74 17.13 43.15
CA SER A 12 0.95 18.58 43.24
C SER A 12 2.38 19.17 43.22
N ARG A 13 2.69 19.87 42.12
CA ARG A 13 2.98 21.32 42.19
C ARG A 13 2.77 22.01 40.83
N SER A 14 2.07 23.13 40.88
CA SER A 14 1.72 24.01 39.76
C SER A 14 2.95 24.67 39.13
N THR A 15 3.10 24.53 37.81
CA THR A 15 3.71 25.54 36.93
C THR A 15 2.84 25.66 35.68
N LYS A 16 2.34 26.88 35.43
CA LYS A 16 1.54 27.24 34.25
C LYS A 16 2.41 27.14 33.00
N GLY A 17 2.22 26.08 32.22
CA GLY A 17 2.57 26.01 30.81
C GLY A 17 1.32 25.60 30.05
N LYS A 18 0.79 26.47 29.18
CA LYS A 18 -0.24 26.12 28.21
C LYS A 18 0.39 25.20 27.16
N GLY A 19 0.48 23.92 27.46
CA GLY A 19 0.60 22.86 26.48
C GLY A 19 -0.76 22.21 26.35
N GLU A 20 -1.46 22.46 25.23
CA GLU A 20 -2.59 21.62 24.88
C GLU A 20 -2.05 20.19 24.73
N ALA A 21 -2.48 19.29 25.61
CA ALA A 21 -2.21 17.88 25.45
C ALA A 21 -2.93 17.44 24.17
N CYS A 22 -2.18 17.27 23.10
CA CYS A 22 -2.69 16.74 21.84
C CYS A 22 -3.20 15.32 22.11
N VAL A 23 -4.52 15.16 22.09
CA VAL A 23 -5.15 13.85 22.14
C VAL A 23 -4.85 13.17 20.80
N TRP A 24 -4.01 12.14 20.85
CA TRP A 24 -3.65 11.35 19.69
C TRP A 24 -4.86 10.53 19.23
N ASN A 25 -5.50 10.97 18.16
CA ASN A 25 -6.49 10.17 17.42
C ASN A 25 -5.82 9.53 16.21
N GLU A 26 -6.36 8.41 15.71
CA GLU A 26 -5.79 7.65 14.58
C GLU A 26 -5.49 8.51 13.34
N VAL A 27 -6.31 9.52 13.06
CA VAL A 27 -6.13 10.46 11.94
C VAL A 27 -4.88 11.32 12.12
N ASN A 28 -4.63 11.80 13.34
CA ASN A 28 -3.44 12.59 13.66
C ASN A 28 -2.19 11.71 13.66
N PHE A 29 -2.31 10.44 14.06
CA PHE A 29 -1.21 9.48 14.01
C PHE A 29 -0.83 9.13 12.57
N LEU A 30 -1.80 8.80 11.71
CA LEU A 30 -1.57 8.46 10.30
C LEU A 30 -1.02 9.65 9.51
N GLY A 31 -1.56 10.85 9.70
CA GLY A 31 -1.04 12.07 9.07
C GLY A 31 0.39 12.39 9.53
N HIS A 32 0.69 12.21 10.82
CA HIS A 32 2.02 12.45 11.37
C HIS A 32 3.03 11.38 10.93
N PHE A 33 2.64 10.11 10.90
CA PHE A 33 3.45 9.00 10.39
C PHE A 33 3.76 9.18 8.90
N GLY A 34 2.76 9.58 8.10
CA GLY A 34 2.95 9.93 6.70
C GLY A 34 3.96 11.06 6.51
N SER A 35 3.84 12.13 7.30
CA SER A 35 4.76 13.28 7.21
C SER A 35 6.17 13.01 7.73
N LEU A 36 6.33 12.20 8.78
CA LEU A 36 7.62 11.99 9.42
C LEU A 36 8.41 10.82 8.86
N ILE A 37 7.73 9.81 8.33
CA ILE A 37 8.37 8.56 7.92
C ILE A 37 8.19 8.36 6.42
N VAL A 38 6.96 8.35 5.92
CA VAL A 38 6.68 8.05 4.50
C VAL A 38 7.31 9.11 3.59
N GLY A 39 7.02 10.39 3.80
CA GLY A 39 7.58 11.47 2.97
C GLY A 39 9.11 11.52 2.93
N PRO A 40 9.81 11.43 4.07
CA PRO A 40 11.27 11.36 4.08
C PRO A 40 11.85 10.09 3.46
N MET A 41 11.19 8.93 3.61
CA MET A 41 11.62 7.69 2.96
C MET A 41 11.45 7.76 1.44
N ASP A 42 10.29 8.23 0.95
CA ASP A 42 10.04 8.42 -0.49
C ASP A 42 11.11 9.31 -1.11
N ARG A 43 11.42 10.43 -0.44
CA ARG A 43 12.48 11.35 -0.89
C ARG A 43 13.86 10.71 -0.87
N LEU A 44 14.13 9.84 0.10
CA LEU A 44 15.42 9.15 0.23
C LEU A 44 15.61 8.11 -0.87
N PHE A 45 14.55 7.38 -1.22
CA PHE A 45 14.54 6.45 -2.35
C PHE A 45 14.66 7.18 -3.69
N GLU A 46 13.91 8.27 -3.88
CA GLU A 46 14.04 9.11 -5.08
C GLU A 46 15.47 9.67 -5.24
N CYS A 47 16.10 10.09 -4.14
CA CYS A 47 17.48 10.56 -4.17
C CYS A 47 18.49 9.44 -4.47
N ALA A 48 18.26 8.23 -3.97
CA ALA A 48 19.09 7.07 -4.26
C ALA A 48 19.02 6.71 -5.75
N ASP A 49 17.83 6.71 -6.33
CA ASP A 49 17.62 6.46 -7.76
C ASP A 49 18.27 7.52 -8.64
N ILE A 50 18.10 8.81 -8.30
CA ILE A 50 18.78 9.91 -9.02
C ILE A 50 20.30 9.73 -8.97
N SER A 51 20.86 9.37 -7.80
CA SER A 51 22.30 9.19 -7.62
C SER A 51 22.83 7.99 -8.40
N LEU A 52 22.07 6.89 -8.43
CA LEU A 52 22.41 5.68 -9.17
C LEU A 52 22.35 5.92 -10.69
N ASN A 53 21.36 6.67 -11.17
CA ASN A 53 21.25 7.08 -12.57
C ASN A 53 22.41 7.97 -13.01
N GLN A 54 22.83 8.92 -12.16
CA GLN A 54 24.02 9.74 -12.41
C GLN A 54 25.31 8.92 -12.45
N PHE A 55 25.49 8.00 -11.50
CA PHE A 55 26.67 7.14 -11.41
C PHE A 55 26.79 6.17 -12.60
N SER A 56 25.67 5.60 -13.03
CA SER A 56 25.62 4.66 -14.16
C SER A 56 25.72 5.35 -15.54
N GLY A 57 25.77 6.68 -15.59
CA GLY A 57 25.76 7.44 -16.84
C GLY A 57 24.43 7.32 -17.61
N ARG A 58 23.40 6.70 -17.01
CA ARG A 58 22.05 6.62 -17.56
C ARG A 58 21.35 7.95 -17.33
N GLN A 59 21.50 8.86 -18.29
CA GLN A 59 20.51 9.91 -18.48
C GLN A 59 19.31 9.25 -19.16
N GLU A 60 18.49 8.49 -18.43
CA GLU A 60 17.18 8.15 -18.97
C GLU A 60 16.47 9.48 -19.24
N PRO A 61 16.12 9.80 -20.49
CA PRO A 61 15.39 11.02 -20.76
C PRO A 61 14.12 10.92 -19.95
N VAL A 62 13.90 11.84 -19.00
CA VAL A 62 12.60 11.98 -18.38
C VAL A 62 11.69 12.42 -19.52
N ILE A 63 10.99 11.44 -20.12
CA ILE A 63 10.11 11.66 -21.25
C ILE A 63 8.91 12.49 -20.74
N LYS A 64 9.11 13.79 -20.66
CA LYS A 64 8.07 14.78 -20.45
C LYS A 64 7.47 15.03 -21.83
N HIS A 65 6.19 14.69 -21.99
CA HIS A 65 5.47 14.76 -23.26
C HIS A 65 6.02 13.84 -24.36
N ALA A 66 5.75 12.53 -24.27
CA ALA A 66 5.74 11.66 -25.45
C ALA A 66 4.32 11.62 -26.05
N PRO A 67 4.01 12.46 -27.06
CA PRO A 67 2.72 12.41 -27.74
C PRO A 67 2.53 11.07 -28.47
N ASP A 68 3.62 10.47 -28.95
CA ASP A 68 3.60 9.25 -29.75
C ASP A 68 3.38 7.98 -28.91
N LEU A 69 3.53 8.05 -27.59
CA LEU A 69 3.21 6.91 -26.73
C LEU A 69 1.68 6.77 -26.60
N PRO A 70 1.12 5.60 -26.94
CA PRO A 70 -0.31 5.37 -26.76
C PRO A 70 -0.70 5.56 -25.29
N LYS A 71 -1.96 5.92 -25.06
CA LYS A 71 -2.51 6.05 -23.71
C LYS A 71 -3.05 4.68 -23.29
N PRO A 72 -2.46 3.98 -22.31
CA PRO A 72 -2.94 2.66 -21.89
C PRO A 72 -4.41 2.68 -21.43
N GLN A 73 -4.85 3.82 -20.87
CA GLN A 73 -6.23 4.13 -20.49
C GLN A 73 -7.27 3.86 -21.59
N LEU A 74 -6.86 3.91 -22.87
CA LEU A 74 -7.76 3.71 -24.00
C LEU A 74 -8.10 2.23 -24.22
N GLU A 75 -7.25 1.32 -23.76
CA GLU A 75 -7.40 -0.13 -23.97
C GLU A 75 -8.22 -0.80 -22.87
N PHE A 76 -8.40 -0.15 -21.71
CA PHE A 76 -9.19 -0.71 -20.61
C PHE A 76 -10.65 -0.91 -21.00
N LYS A 77 -11.23 -2.05 -20.58
CA LYS A 77 -12.64 -2.39 -20.86
C LYS A 77 -13.58 -1.38 -20.20
N ARG A 78 -13.29 -1.01 -18.94
CA ARG A 78 -14.00 0.06 -18.23
C ARG A 78 -13.34 1.41 -18.46
N LYS A 79 -14.13 2.40 -18.89
CA LYS A 79 -13.66 3.78 -19.01
C LYS A 79 -13.66 4.50 -17.67
N PHE A 80 -12.67 5.39 -17.50
CA PHE A 80 -12.58 6.26 -16.33
C PHE A 80 -13.64 7.35 -16.39
N ASP A 81 -14.26 7.62 -15.23
CA ASP A 81 -15.16 8.76 -15.04
C ASP A 81 -14.45 9.81 -14.18
N ASN A 82 -14.13 10.95 -14.80
CA ASN A 82 -13.47 12.09 -14.16
C ASN A 82 -14.47 13.20 -13.80
N THR A 83 -15.76 12.91 -13.76
CA THR A 83 -16.79 13.90 -13.45
C THR A 83 -16.63 14.37 -12.00
N ASN A 84 -16.50 15.68 -11.83
CA ASN A 84 -16.32 16.29 -10.52
C ASN A 84 -17.60 16.09 -9.69
N GLY A 85 -17.45 15.74 -8.41
CA GLY A 85 -18.56 15.53 -7.48
C GLY A 85 -19.06 14.09 -7.36
N ASN A 86 -18.53 13.15 -8.15
CA ASN A 86 -18.78 11.73 -7.91
C ASN A 86 -18.09 11.29 -6.62
N LEU A 87 -18.87 10.76 -5.66
CA LEU A 87 -18.27 10.07 -4.52
C LEU A 87 -17.61 8.78 -5.01
N TRP A 88 -16.38 8.55 -4.55
CA TRP A 88 -15.70 7.28 -4.78
C TRP A 88 -16.52 6.14 -4.18
N SER A 89 -16.72 5.08 -4.96
CA SER A 89 -17.38 3.85 -4.53
C SER A 89 -16.44 2.65 -4.70
N PRO A 90 -16.36 1.75 -3.70
CA PRO A 90 -15.59 0.52 -3.84
C PRO A 90 -16.06 -0.31 -5.03
N THR A 91 -15.14 -0.92 -5.77
CA THR A 91 -15.46 -1.82 -6.89
C THR A 91 -15.34 -3.30 -6.54
N LEU A 92 -15.15 -3.62 -5.27
CA LEU A 92 -14.99 -4.99 -4.78
C LEU A 92 -16.30 -5.77 -4.93
N CYS A 93 -16.26 -6.89 -5.65
CA CYS A 93 -17.42 -7.78 -5.81
C CYS A 93 -17.49 -8.87 -4.74
N HIS A 94 -16.33 -9.34 -4.28
CA HIS A 94 -16.23 -10.41 -3.30
C HIS A 94 -15.25 -10.03 -2.18
N LYS A 95 -15.67 -10.24 -0.93
CA LYS A 95 -14.87 -9.89 0.27
C LYS A 95 -14.27 -11.16 0.87
N PHE A 96 -12.99 -11.39 0.62
CA PHE A 96 -12.22 -12.50 1.18
C PHE A 96 -11.87 -12.26 2.66
N ASN A 97 -11.56 -13.33 3.41
CA ASN A 97 -11.12 -13.24 4.81
C ASN A 97 -12.04 -12.41 5.72
N THR A 98 -13.35 -12.46 5.44
CA THR A 98 -14.31 -11.53 6.03
C THR A 98 -14.81 -11.98 7.40
N ARG A 99 -15.09 -11.01 8.29
CA ARG A 99 -15.78 -11.25 9.57
C ARG A 99 -17.17 -10.62 9.60
N VAL A 100 -17.37 -9.58 8.79
CA VAL A 100 -18.68 -8.95 8.57
C VAL A 100 -19.07 -9.04 7.10
N PRO A 101 -20.37 -9.14 6.75
CA PRO A 101 -20.78 -9.24 5.35
C PRO A 101 -20.39 -7.99 4.54
N LEU A 102 -20.28 -8.15 3.23
CA LEU A 102 -20.12 -7.03 2.30
C LEU A 102 -21.33 -6.09 2.44
N GLY A 103 -21.09 -4.80 2.66
CA GLY A 103 -22.16 -3.82 2.94
C GLY A 103 -22.47 -3.62 4.43
N TYR A 104 -21.70 -4.21 5.34
CA TYR A 104 -21.74 -3.84 6.76
C TYR A 104 -21.31 -2.37 6.93
N ALA A 105 -22.30 -1.49 7.07
CA ALA A 105 -22.09 -0.08 7.35
C ALA A 105 -21.82 0.09 8.85
N VAL A 106 -20.57 0.40 9.21
CA VAL A 106 -20.28 1.03 10.50
C VAL A 106 -20.83 2.44 10.38
N ASP A 107 -21.74 2.90 11.25
CA ASP A 107 -22.37 4.23 11.19
C ASP A 107 -21.40 5.35 10.71
N ILE A 108 -21.38 5.64 9.40
CA ILE A 108 -20.45 6.59 8.75
C ILE A 108 -21.06 8.01 8.80
N ALA A 109 -21.92 8.29 9.76
CA ALA A 109 -22.67 9.55 9.81
C ALA A 109 -21.77 10.79 10.05
N SER A 110 -20.47 10.62 10.31
CA SER A 110 -19.59 11.71 10.77
C SER A 110 -18.40 12.05 9.87
N ILE A 111 -18.13 11.31 8.79
CA ILE A 111 -16.93 11.53 7.96
C ILE A 111 -17.36 11.35 6.51
N GLY A 112 -17.30 12.40 5.69
CA GLY A 112 -17.72 12.37 4.27
C GLY A 112 -16.85 11.51 3.36
N GLU A 113 -16.33 10.40 3.86
CA GLU A 113 -15.50 9.42 3.18
C GLU A 113 -16.35 8.20 2.82
N GLY A 114 -16.09 7.61 1.65
CA GLY A 114 -16.79 6.41 1.21
C GLY A 114 -16.57 5.21 2.16
N PRO A 115 -17.39 4.15 2.05
CA PRO A 115 -17.30 3.01 2.96
C PRO A 115 -15.98 2.26 2.79
N ASP A 116 -15.12 2.27 3.81
CA ASP A 116 -13.99 1.35 3.92
C ASP A 116 -14.50 -0.07 4.22
N LEU A 117 -14.43 -0.94 3.22
CA LEU A 117 -14.99 -2.28 3.26
C LEU A 117 -14.28 -3.21 4.25
N TYR A 118 -13.00 -2.98 4.56
CA TYR A 118 -12.20 -3.85 5.45
C TYR A 118 -11.89 -3.21 6.81
N ARG A 119 -12.46 -2.03 7.10
CA ARG A 119 -12.24 -1.29 8.35
C ARG A 119 -12.42 -2.16 9.58
N TYR A 120 -13.52 -2.92 9.63
CA TYR A 120 -13.82 -3.79 10.76
C TYR A 120 -12.77 -4.90 10.92
N GLU A 121 -12.38 -5.56 9.83
CA GLU A 121 -11.38 -6.61 9.84
C GLU A 121 -10.01 -6.10 10.31
N ILE A 122 -9.57 -4.95 9.79
CA ILE A 122 -8.29 -4.32 10.15
C ILE A 122 -8.26 -3.98 11.64
N ASN A 123 -9.33 -3.36 12.15
CA ASN A 123 -9.42 -2.97 13.56
C ASN A 123 -9.54 -4.16 14.52
N ASN A 124 -9.98 -5.32 14.01
CA ASN A 124 -10.16 -6.53 14.80
C ASN A 124 -9.18 -7.64 14.40
N LEU A 125 -8.04 -7.32 13.78
CA LEU A 125 -7.05 -8.34 13.42
C LEU A 125 -6.66 -9.17 14.66
N PRO A 126 -6.63 -10.50 14.55
CA PRO A 126 -6.21 -11.32 15.67
C PRO A 126 -4.75 -11.00 15.97
N ASN A 127 -4.37 -10.97 17.25
CA ASN A 127 -2.98 -10.74 17.61
C ASN A 127 -2.12 -11.89 17.03
N LEU A 128 -1.39 -11.59 15.96
CA LEU A 128 -0.40 -12.48 15.39
C LEU A 128 0.84 -12.40 16.27
N ALA A 129 0.82 -13.08 17.42
CA ALA A 129 1.90 -13.06 18.41
C ALA A 129 3.30 -13.31 17.80
N ARG A 130 3.35 -14.02 16.66
CA ARG A 130 4.56 -14.23 15.85
C ARG A 130 5.20 -12.92 15.32
N MET A 131 4.41 -11.92 14.93
CA MET A 131 4.92 -10.65 14.38
C MET A 131 5.72 -9.84 15.40
N PHE A 132 5.37 -9.98 16.69
CA PHE A 132 6.00 -9.24 17.79
C PHE A 132 7.13 -10.02 18.48
N ARG A 133 7.45 -11.24 18.01
CA ARG A 133 8.60 -11.99 18.50
C ARG A 133 9.86 -11.51 17.79
N PRO A 134 10.92 -11.14 18.53
CA PRO A 134 12.21 -10.86 17.94
C PRO A 134 12.66 -12.05 17.08
N GLN A 135 13.12 -11.76 15.87
CA GLN A 135 13.68 -12.73 14.93
C GLN A 135 14.93 -12.08 14.32
N PRO A 136 16.01 -12.85 14.11
CA PRO A 136 17.17 -12.33 13.40
C PRO A 136 16.76 -11.93 11.97
N PRO A 137 17.34 -10.84 11.42
CA PRO A 137 17.16 -10.50 10.01
C PRO A 137 17.59 -11.66 9.11
N ILE A 138 16.72 -12.02 8.17
CA ILE A 138 17.06 -13.01 7.14
C ILE A 138 17.62 -12.23 5.95
N PRO A 139 18.89 -12.46 5.57
CA PRO A 139 19.52 -11.75 4.46
C PRO A 139 18.79 -12.04 3.14
N LEU A 140 18.91 -11.13 2.19
CA LEU A 140 18.43 -11.33 0.84
C LEU A 140 19.32 -12.36 0.14
N LYS A 141 18.71 -13.15 -0.75
CA LYS A 141 19.44 -14.03 -1.65
C LYS A 141 20.12 -13.19 -2.74
N PRO A 142 21.23 -13.66 -3.32
CA PRO A 142 21.79 -13.07 -4.53
C PRO A 142 20.76 -13.01 -5.65
N PHE A 143 20.91 -12.05 -6.56
CA PHE A 143 20.00 -11.89 -7.70
C PHE A 143 19.99 -13.13 -8.60
N ASP A 144 21.14 -13.77 -8.80
CA ASP A 144 21.27 -14.99 -9.60
C ASP A 144 20.50 -16.19 -9.02
N GLU A 145 20.20 -16.16 -7.71
CA GLU A 145 19.44 -17.20 -6.99
C GLU A 145 17.96 -16.82 -6.79
N THR A 146 17.55 -15.63 -7.21
CA THR A 146 16.21 -15.09 -6.99
C THR A 146 15.54 -14.86 -8.35
N PRO A 147 14.78 -15.84 -8.88
CA PRO A 147 14.17 -15.70 -10.19
C PRO A 147 13.16 -14.55 -10.19
N LEU A 148 13.28 -13.71 -11.21
CA LEU A 148 12.37 -12.61 -11.50
C LEU A 148 11.42 -13.02 -12.63
N THR A 149 10.11 -13.01 -12.34
CA THR A 149 9.08 -13.40 -13.32
C THR A 149 8.17 -12.23 -13.65
N GLN A 150 7.99 -11.93 -14.94
CA GLN A 150 6.99 -10.98 -15.39
C GLN A 150 5.61 -11.63 -15.47
N VAL A 151 4.59 -10.93 -14.99
CA VAL A 151 3.19 -11.39 -14.95
C VAL A 151 2.33 -10.38 -15.71
N SER A 152 1.84 -10.80 -16.88
CA SER A 152 1.01 -9.95 -17.76
C SER A 152 -0.25 -10.67 -18.27
N THR A 153 -0.46 -11.93 -17.90
CA THR A 153 -1.63 -12.71 -18.32
C THR A 153 -2.43 -13.23 -17.13
N HIS A 154 -3.75 -13.41 -17.32
CA HIS A 154 -4.63 -13.92 -16.27
C HIS A 154 -4.15 -15.27 -15.70
N ALA A 155 -3.67 -16.17 -16.56
CA ALA A 155 -3.14 -17.47 -16.13
C ALA A 155 -1.89 -17.34 -15.25
N GLN A 156 -0.97 -16.42 -15.58
CA GLN A 156 0.20 -16.13 -14.76
C GLN A 156 -0.20 -15.50 -13.42
N LEU A 157 -1.20 -14.60 -13.42
CA LEU A 157 -1.72 -13.99 -12.20
C LEU A 157 -2.33 -15.04 -11.27
N ALA A 158 -3.11 -15.99 -11.81
CA ALA A 158 -3.66 -17.09 -11.03
C ALA A 158 -2.55 -17.97 -10.41
N ALA A 159 -1.54 -18.34 -11.20
CA ALA A 159 -0.39 -19.10 -10.71
C ALA A 159 0.41 -18.33 -9.63
N LEU A 160 0.57 -17.02 -9.78
CA LEU A 160 1.16 -16.15 -8.78
C LEU A 160 0.34 -16.19 -7.48
N VAL A 161 -0.97 -16.02 -7.54
CA VAL A 161 -1.85 -16.07 -6.36
C VAL A 161 -1.70 -17.39 -5.61
N ASP A 162 -1.62 -18.52 -6.31
CA ASP A 162 -1.42 -19.83 -5.67
C ASP A 162 -0.07 -19.91 -4.96
N LYS A 163 1.02 -19.40 -5.56
CA LYS A 163 2.32 -19.30 -4.87
C LYS A 163 2.27 -18.39 -3.64
N LEU A 164 1.56 -17.26 -3.73
CA LEU A 164 1.47 -16.31 -2.60
C LEU A 164 0.67 -16.89 -1.43
N ARG A 165 -0.31 -17.77 -1.67
CA ARG A 165 -1.09 -18.45 -0.62
C ARG A 165 -0.22 -19.36 0.27
N GLU A 166 0.83 -19.93 -0.28
CA GLU A 166 1.76 -20.79 0.46
C GLU A 166 2.74 -19.98 1.33
N ASN A 167 2.89 -18.70 1.03
CA ASN A 167 3.85 -17.81 1.68
C ASN A 167 3.27 -17.11 2.91
N ARG A 168 4.07 -17.09 3.99
CA ARG A 168 3.68 -16.47 5.27
C ARG A 168 3.88 -14.96 5.33
N LYS A 169 4.76 -14.44 4.48
CA LYS A 169 5.17 -13.04 4.39
C LYS A 169 5.46 -12.75 2.94
N ILE A 170 4.95 -11.63 2.47
CA ILE A 170 5.18 -11.12 1.12
C ILE A 170 5.52 -9.64 1.26
N ALA A 171 6.36 -9.12 0.37
CA ALA A 171 6.55 -7.69 0.18
C ALA A 171 5.79 -7.28 -1.09
N ILE A 172 5.17 -6.11 -1.05
CA ILE A 172 4.42 -5.53 -2.17
C ILE A 172 4.83 -4.08 -2.28
N ASP A 173 5.15 -3.64 -3.49
CA ASP A 173 5.38 -2.25 -3.83
C ASP A 173 4.63 -1.88 -5.12
N LEU A 174 4.40 -0.59 -5.34
CA LEU A 174 3.61 -0.07 -6.45
C LEU A 174 4.27 1.16 -7.08
N GLU A 175 4.29 1.19 -8.41
CA GLU A 175 4.62 2.41 -9.15
C GLU A 175 3.35 3.12 -9.57
N TYR A 176 3.29 4.43 -9.29
CA TYR A 176 2.15 5.27 -9.60
C TYR A 176 2.53 6.43 -10.51
N ARG A 177 1.64 6.74 -11.47
CA ARG A 177 1.84 7.86 -12.39
C ARG A 177 0.59 8.73 -12.51
N SER A 178 0.76 10.03 -12.23
CA SER A 178 -0.29 11.07 -12.30
C SER A 178 -0.10 12.11 -13.40
N TYR A 179 0.93 11.99 -14.24
CA TYR A 179 1.26 13.06 -15.20
C TYR A 179 0.33 13.14 -16.43
N ARG A 180 -0.06 12.00 -17.01
CA ARG A 180 -0.99 11.92 -18.17
C ARG A 180 -2.47 11.66 -17.80
N PRO A 181 -2.79 10.85 -16.76
CA PRO A 181 -4.18 10.67 -16.29
C PRO A 181 -4.60 11.72 -15.25
N TYR A 182 -5.90 12.02 -15.14
CA TYR A 182 -6.43 12.98 -14.15
C TYR A 182 -6.26 12.49 -12.70
N SER A 183 -6.75 11.29 -12.39
CA SER A 183 -6.68 10.69 -11.04
C SER A 183 -5.47 9.78 -10.82
N GLY A 184 -4.57 9.69 -11.81
CA GLY A 184 -3.49 8.71 -11.77
C GLY A 184 -3.90 7.28 -12.10
N PHE A 185 -2.88 6.43 -12.27
CA PHE A 185 -3.03 4.98 -12.26
C PHE A 185 -1.76 4.33 -11.71
N VAL A 186 -1.90 3.11 -11.20
CA VAL A 186 -0.78 2.22 -10.90
C VAL A 186 -0.27 1.65 -12.22
N CYS A 187 1.03 1.72 -12.46
CA CYS A 187 1.67 1.27 -13.70
C CYS A 187 2.61 0.07 -13.52
N LEU A 188 2.97 -0.27 -12.29
CA LEU A 188 3.72 -1.47 -11.96
C LEU A 188 3.32 -1.94 -10.57
N MET A 189 3.32 -3.25 -10.36
CA MET A 189 3.23 -3.83 -9.03
C MET A 189 4.35 -4.84 -8.87
N GLN A 190 5.17 -4.66 -7.84
CA GLN A 190 6.29 -5.52 -7.51
C GLN A 190 5.87 -6.38 -6.31
N ILE A 191 6.06 -7.69 -6.42
CA ILE A 191 5.77 -8.62 -5.33
C ILE A 191 6.99 -9.49 -5.11
N SER A 192 7.38 -9.65 -3.85
CA SER A 192 8.53 -10.47 -3.47
C SER A 192 8.18 -11.43 -2.35
N THR A 193 8.71 -12.63 -2.47
CA THR A 193 8.75 -13.62 -1.37
C THR A 193 10.18 -13.73 -0.85
N ARG A 194 10.51 -14.80 -0.11
CA ARG A 194 11.90 -15.08 0.26
C ARG A 194 12.68 -15.79 -0.83
N ASP A 195 11.99 -16.29 -1.85
CA ASP A 195 12.55 -17.19 -2.83
C ASP A 195 12.44 -16.68 -4.26
N GLU A 196 11.43 -15.87 -4.57
CA GLU A 196 11.15 -15.40 -5.93
C GLU A 196 10.57 -13.98 -5.92
N ASP A 197 10.77 -13.28 -7.04
CA ASP A 197 10.29 -11.92 -7.31
C ASP A 197 9.38 -11.89 -8.54
N TRP A 198 8.38 -11.00 -8.52
CA TRP A 198 7.46 -10.79 -9.62
C TRP A 198 7.28 -9.32 -9.95
N ILE A 199 7.25 -9.04 -11.25
CA ILE A 199 6.83 -7.75 -11.80
C ILE A 199 5.49 -7.98 -12.50
N VAL A 200 4.43 -7.42 -11.93
CA VAL A 200 3.06 -7.53 -12.43
C VAL A 200 2.75 -6.29 -13.26
N ASP A 201 2.26 -6.51 -14.48
CA ASP A 201 1.76 -5.47 -15.38
C ASP A 201 0.28 -5.17 -15.07
N PRO A 202 -0.04 -4.03 -14.45
CA PRO A 202 -1.41 -3.71 -14.07
C PRO A 202 -2.26 -3.22 -15.26
N PHE A 203 -1.69 -2.95 -16.44
CA PHE A 203 -2.44 -2.49 -17.59
C PHE A 203 -3.15 -3.65 -18.29
N GLU A 204 -2.41 -4.71 -18.59
CA GLU A 204 -2.95 -5.94 -19.16
C GLU A 204 -3.91 -6.65 -18.19
N LEU A 205 -3.69 -6.49 -16.88
CA LEU A 205 -4.45 -7.13 -15.80
C LEU A 205 -5.40 -6.18 -15.07
N HIS A 206 -5.68 -4.99 -15.64
CA HIS A 206 -6.39 -3.92 -14.96
C HIS A 206 -7.75 -4.36 -14.40
N ASP A 207 -8.52 -5.10 -15.20
CA ASP A 207 -9.87 -5.49 -14.83
C ASP A 207 -9.87 -6.70 -13.86
N GLU A 208 -8.94 -7.63 -14.06
CA GLU A 208 -8.73 -8.82 -13.25
C GLU A 208 -8.28 -8.47 -11.82
N LEU A 209 -7.38 -7.49 -11.67
CA LEU A 209 -6.93 -6.99 -10.36
C LEU A 209 -8.03 -6.21 -9.62
N ARG A 210 -8.95 -5.58 -10.37
CA ARG A 210 -10.01 -4.76 -9.80
C ARG A 210 -11.25 -5.55 -9.41
N ARG A 211 -11.56 -6.60 -10.16
CA ARG A 211 -12.64 -7.57 -9.91
C ARG A 211 -12.12 -8.97 -10.19
N PRO A 212 -11.46 -9.61 -9.20
CA PRO A 212 -11.16 -11.02 -9.31
C PRO A 212 -12.49 -11.79 -9.41
N GLU A 213 -12.63 -12.61 -10.45
CA GLU A 213 -13.73 -13.57 -10.60
C GLU A 213 -13.65 -14.69 -9.55
#